data_AF-A0A0F9AJX7-F1
#
_entry.id   AF-A0A0F9AJX7-F1
#
_cell.length_a   1.000
_cell.length_b   1.000
_cell.length_c   1.000
_cell.angle_alpha   90.00
_cell.angle_beta   90.00
_cell.angle_gamma   90.00
#
_symmetry.space_group_name_H-M   'P 1'
#
loop_
_entity.id
_entity.type
_entity.pdbx_description
1 polymer ?
#
loop_
_entity_poly.entity_id
_entity_poly.type
_entity_poly.pdbx_seq_one_letter_code
_entity_poly.pdbx_strand_id
1 'polypeptide(L)'
;WRKRVQENELRITGIFVEMLARLAAEGVLTDLDESAIELTAHNISVLGHMWSFRRWYLARHYRIEDYINQQTEFILGLLNKNKSEFKI
;
A
#
# COMPACT_ATOMS: atom_id res chain seq x y z
N TRP A 1 -19.42 4.98 -16.67
CA TRP A 1 -18.00 4.54 -16.58
C TRP A 1 -17.38 4.99 -15.25
N ARG A 2 -17.42 6.28 -14.90
CA ARG A 2 -16.84 6.84 -13.66
C ARG A 2 -17.25 6.10 -12.37
N LYS A 3 -18.55 5.83 -12.21
CA LYS A 3 -19.10 5.09 -11.06
C LYS A 3 -18.48 3.69 -10.91
N ARG A 4 -18.32 2.94 -12.00
CA ARG A 4 -17.74 1.59 -11.98
C ARG A 4 -16.24 1.58 -11.66
N VAL A 5 -15.51 2.61 -12.12
CA VAL A 5 -14.09 2.77 -11.79
C VAL A 5 -13.94 3.03 -10.30
N GLN A 6 -14.73 3.96 -9.75
CA GLN A 6 -14.74 4.28 -8.33
C GLN A 6 -15.12 3.08 -7.46
N GLU A 7 -16.19 2.35 -7.83
CA GLU A 7 -16.59 1.12 -7.13
C GLU A 7 -15.48 0.07 -7.13
N ASN A 8 -14.78 -0.11 -8.26
CA ASN A 8 -13.67 -1.05 -8.33
C ASN A 8 -12.45 -0.60 -7.50
N GLU A 9 -12.16 0.70 -7.46
CA GLU A 9 -11.08 1.28 -6.66
C GLU A 9 -11.33 1.09 -5.15
N LEU A 10 -12.57 1.35 -4.71
CA LEU A 10 -13.00 1.10 -3.34
C LEU A 10 -12.97 -0.39 -3.00
N ARG A 11 -13.40 -1.26 -3.92
CA ARG A 11 -13.33 -2.71 -3.73
C ARG A 11 -11.90 -3.21 -3.57
N ILE A 12 -10.98 -2.77 -4.43
CA ILE A 12 -9.56 -3.15 -4.34
C ILE A 12 -8.96 -2.64 -3.03
N THR A 13 -9.27 -1.40 -2.64
CA THR A 13 -8.80 -0.83 -1.38
C THR A 13 -9.35 -1.61 -0.18
N GLY A 14 -10.62 -2.00 -0.20
CA GLY A 14 -11.25 -2.81 0.85
C GLY A 14 -10.54 -4.14 1.10
N ILE A 15 -10.03 -4.79 0.05
CA ILE A 15 -9.22 -6.01 0.19
C ILE A 15 -7.96 -5.74 1.03
N PHE A 16 -7.30 -4.61 0.80
CA PHE A 16 -6.11 -4.24 1.58
C PHE A 16 -6.46 -3.82 3.01
N VAL A 17 -7.59 -3.14 3.22
CA VAL A 17 -8.09 -2.83 4.57
C VAL A 17 -8.32 -4.10 5.38
N GLU A 18 -9.06 -5.07 4.82
CA GLU A 18 -9.33 -6.34 5.49
C GLU A 18 -8.04 -7.12 5.79
N MET A 19 -7.10 -7.15 4.84
CA MET A 19 -5.81 -7.80 5.01
C MET A 19 -4.98 -7.16 6.14
N LEU A 20 -4.84 -5.83 6.14
CA LEU A 20 -4.07 -5.11 7.14
C LEU A 20 -4.70 -5.21 8.54
N ALA A 21 -6.02 -5.11 8.64
CA ALA A 21 -6.75 -5.28 9.90
C ALA A 21 -6.53 -6.67 10.50
N ARG A 22 -6.54 -7.72 9.66
CA ARG A 22 -6.22 -9.09 10.10
C ARG A 22 -4.78 -9.21 10.61
N LEU A 23 -3.81 -8.67 9.87
CA LEU A 23 -2.40 -8.70 10.28
C LEU A 23 -2.15 -7.93 11.59
N ALA A 24 -2.84 -6.81 11.80
CA ALA A 24 -2.80 -6.07 13.05
C ALA A 24 -3.43 -6.86 14.21
N ALA A 25 -4.57 -7.51 13.99
CA ALA A 25 -5.24 -8.36 14.98
C ALA A 25 -4.40 -9.60 15.37
N GLU A 26 -3.62 -10.14 14.43
CA GLU A 26 -2.67 -11.24 14.67
C GLU A 26 -1.37 -10.77 15.36
N GLY A 27 -1.20 -9.47 15.58
CA GLY A 27 0.00 -8.89 16.20
C GLY A 27 1.24 -8.89 15.30
N VAL A 28 1.08 -9.17 14.01
CA VAL A 28 2.17 -9.16 13.01
C VAL A 28 2.60 -7.74 12.70
N LEU A 29 1.64 -6.81 12.63
CA LEU A 29 1.88 -5.38 12.49
C LEU A 29 1.52 -4.70 13.81
N THR A 30 2.48 -4.04 14.44
CA THR A 30 2.28 -3.31 15.70
C THR A 30 1.90 -1.86 15.42
N ASP A 31 1.13 -1.24 16.33
CA ASP A 31 0.85 0.20 16.35
C ASP A 31 0.09 0.78 15.13
N LEU A 32 -0.70 -0.02 14.42
CA LEU A 32 -1.63 0.47 13.40
C LEU A 32 -3.04 0.62 13.98
N ASP A 33 -3.48 1.87 14.12
CA ASP A 33 -4.89 2.16 14.37
C ASP A 33 -5.72 2.06 13.07
N GLU A 34 -7.04 2.13 13.20
CA GLU A 34 -7.98 1.99 12.08
C GLU A 34 -7.72 3.03 10.97
N SER A 35 -7.39 4.27 11.35
CA SER A 35 -7.06 5.34 10.41
C SER A 35 -5.76 5.05 9.63
N ALA A 36 -4.73 4.55 10.32
CA ALA A 36 -3.48 4.14 9.70
C ALA A 36 -3.66 2.96 8.74
N ILE A 37 -4.54 2.00 9.08
CA ILE A 37 -4.92 0.88 8.22
C ILE A 37 -5.58 1.39 6.94
N GLU A 38 -6.61 2.24 7.05
CA GLU A 38 -7.31 2.80 5.89
C GLU A 38 -6.37 3.57 4.98
N LEU A 39 -5.57 4.48 5.54
CA LEU A 39 -4.63 5.29 4.76
C LEU A 39 -3.56 4.41 4.07
N THR A 40 -3.06 3.39 4.75
CA THR A 40 -2.08 2.47 4.17
C THR A 40 -2.69 1.69 3.02
N ALA A 41 -3.93 1.19 3.15
CA ALA A 41 -4.63 0.51 2.06
C ALA A 41 -4.78 1.41 0.82
N HIS A 42 -5.14 2.68 1.01
CA HIS A 42 -5.19 3.66 -0.08
C HIS A 42 -3.83 3.88 -0.73
N ASN A 43 -2.76 3.99 0.07
CA ASN A 43 -1.40 4.14 -0.45
C ASN A 43 -0.99 2.95 -1.31
N ILE A 44 -1.28 1.71 -0.88
CA ILE A 44 -1.00 0.49 -1.67
C ILE A 44 -1.69 0.56 -3.04
N SER A 45 -2.97 0.92 -3.08
CA SER A 45 -3.73 1.08 -4.32
C SER A 45 -3.09 2.11 -5.26
N VAL A 46 -2.69 3.28 -4.74
CA VAL A 46 -2.06 4.36 -5.52
C VAL A 46 -0.67 3.95 -6.03
N LEU A 47 0.12 3.22 -5.23
CA LEU A 47 1.40 2.66 -5.68
C LEU A 47 1.20 1.64 -6.80
N GLY A 48 0.14 0.82 -6.77
CA GLY A 48 -0.25 -0.01 -7.91
C GLY A 48 -0.59 0.82 -9.15
N HIS A 49 -1.34 1.91 -8.99
CA HIS A 49 -1.68 2.82 -10.08
C HIS A 49 -0.48 3.52 -10.69
N MET A 50 0.57 3.81 -9.91
CA MET A 50 1.81 4.40 -10.42
C MET A 50 2.42 3.56 -11.54
N TRP A 51 2.44 2.22 -11.41
CA TRP A 51 2.90 1.37 -12.50
C TRP A 51 2.09 1.58 -13.77
N SER A 52 0.76 1.54 -13.68
CA SER A 52 -0.12 1.74 -14.84
C SER A 52 0.05 3.12 -15.48
N PHE A 53 0.17 4.17 -14.67
CA PHE A 53 0.26 5.57 -15.13
C PHE A 53 1.65 5.94 -15.66
N ARG A 54 2.72 5.36 -15.10
CA ARG A 54 4.12 5.63 -15.46
C ARG A 54 4.78 4.46 -16.17
N ARG A 55 3.99 3.49 -16.68
CA ARG A 55 4.51 2.26 -17.30
C ARG A 55 5.53 2.53 -18.40
N TRP A 56 5.27 3.54 -19.23
CA TRP A 56 6.16 3.94 -20.34
C TRP A 56 7.57 4.34 -19.88
N TYR A 57 7.70 4.85 -18.65
CA TYR A 57 8.98 5.20 -18.04
C TYR A 57 9.52 4.02 -17.26
N LEU A 58 8.73 3.49 -16.32
CA LEU A 58 9.17 2.45 -15.39
C LEU A 58 9.54 1.14 -16.09
N ALA A 59 8.79 0.71 -17.10
CA ALA A 59 9.07 -0.52 -17.84
C ALA A 59 10.35 -0.46 -18.69
N ARG A 60 10.96 0.72 -18.85
CA ARG A 60 12.29 0.87 -19.48
C ARG A 60 13.44 0.66 -18.50
N HIS A 61 13.17 0.76 -17.20
CA HIS A 61 14.17 0.73 -16.13
C HIS A 61 13.99 -0.46 -15.18
N TYR A 62 12.78 -1.02 -15.09
CA TYR A 62 12.40 -2.07 -14.16
C TYR A 62 11.55 -3.12 -14.85
N ARG A 63 11.68 -4.37 -14.42
CA ARG A 63 10.64 -5.36 -14.66
C ARG A 63 9.48 -5.09 -13.69
N ILE A 64 8.28 -5.56 -14.05
CA ILE A 64 7.12 -5.44 -13.14
C ILE A 64 7.38 -6.16 -11.82
N GLU A 65 8.09 -7.30 -11.85
CA GLU A 65 8.41 -8.04 -10.64
C GLU A 65 9.35 -7.24 -9.71
N ASP A 66 10.36 -6.57 -10.27
CA ASP A 66 11.28 -5.72 -9.50
C ASP A 66 10.54 -4.55 -8.86
N TYR A 67 9.61 -3.94 -9.61
CA TYR A 67 8.77 -2.86 -9.11
C TYR A 67 7.90 -3.34 -7.93
N ILE A 68 7.21 -4.47 -8.08
CA ILE A 68 6.37 -5.04 -7.01
C ILE A 68 7.22 -5.30 -5.77
N ASN A 69 8.37 -5.95 -5.91
CA ASN A 69 9.26 -6.25 -4.78
C ASN A 69 9.70 -4.96 -4.05
N GLN A 70 10.15 -3.94 -4.79
CA GLN A 70 10.57 -2.67 -4.19
C GLN A 70 9.42 -1.95 -3.49
N GLN A 71 8.21 -1.95 -4.06
CA GLN A 71 7.05 -1.34 -3.42
C GLN A 71 6.62 -2.11 -2.17
N THR A 72 6.66 -3.44 -2.20
CA THR A 72 6.38 -4.29 -1.03
C THR A 72 7.35 -3.99 0.10
N GLU A 73 8.66 -3.96 -0.16
CA GLU A 73 9.67 -3.60 0.84
C GLU A 73 9.47 -2.18 1.38
N PHE A 74 9.15 -1.22 0.52
CA PHE A 74 8.83 0.14 0.93
C PHE A 74 7.63 0.19 1.88
N ILE A 75 6.54 -0.49 1.55
CA ILE A 75 5.33 -0.56 2.40
C ILE A 75 5.64 -1.22 3.74
N LEU A 76 6.28 -2.39 3.74
CA LEU A 76 6.62 -3.11 4.97
C LEU A 76 7.60 -2.30 5.84
N GLY A 77 8.55 -1.60 5.24
CA GLY A 77 9.47 -0.71 5.94
C GLY A 77 8.77 0.47 6.62
N LEU A 78 7.69 1.01 6.04
CA LEU A 78 6.86 2.04 6.69
C LEU A 78 6.08 1.46 7.88
N LEU A 79 5.55 0.25 7.73
CA LEU A 79 4.74 -0.41 8.75
C LEU A 79 5.58 -0.91 9.95
N ASN A 80 6.86 -1.23 9.73
CA ASN A 80 7.76 -1.74 10.77
C ASN A 80 8.56 -0.65 11.50
N LYS A 81 8.26 0.64 11.29
CA LYS A 81 8.94 1.71 12.04
C LYS A 81 8.46 1.76 13.49
N ASN A 82 9.15 0.98 14.33
CA ASN A 82 9.22 1.23 15.77
C ASN A 82 9.66 2.69 15.99
N LYS A 83 8.90 3.45 16.77
CA LYS A 83 9.24 4.83 17.15
C LYS A 83 10.54 4.87 17.96
N SER A 84 11.68 4.92 17.28
CA SER A 84 12.90 5.51 17.81
C SER A 84 13.24 6.73 16.95
N GLU A 85 12.91 7.90 17.53
CA GLU A 85 13.49 9.22 17.26
C GLU A 85 13.04 9.97 16.00
N PHE A 86 12.04 10.84 16.20
CA PHE A 86 12.09 12.20 15.68
C PHE A 86 11.70 13.16 16.82
N LYS A 87 12.70 13.58 17.59
CA LYS A 87 12.65 14.83 18.34
C LYS A 87 13.05 15.94 17.36
N ILE A 88 12.12 16.81 17.02
CA ILE A 88 12.45 18.16 16.52
C ILE A 88 12.46 19.07 17.73
#